data_AF-A0A7C1PRP2-F1
#
_entry.id   AF-A0A7C1PRP2-F1
#
_cell.length_a   1.000
_cell.length_b   1.000
_cell.length_c   1.000
_cell.angle_alpha   90.00
_cell.angle_beta   90.00
_cell.angle_gamma   90.00
#
_symmetry.space_group_name_H-M   'P 1'
#
loop_
_entity.id
_entity.type
_entity.pdbx_description
1 polymer ?
#
loop_
_entity_poly.entity_id
_entity_poly.type
_entity_poly.pdbx_seq_one_letter_code
_entity_poly.pdbx_strand_id
1 'polypeptide(L)'
;LTDTDMLRVAQLTESTKKSEMSGGTEGDSWGWDSKNIIYITKRRLEVPDKTVGDIISENVITATKGTKVADCAKKMSQARIELVPVIDADGNIIGIVRDIDLLRALK
;
A
#
# COMPACT_ATOMS: atom_id res chain seq x y z
N LEU A 1 -2.62 -10.46 -5.46
CA LEU A 1 -2.16 -9.55 -4.40
C LEU A 1 -0.98 -8.77 -4.95
N THR A 2 -1.17 -7.49 -5.23
CA THR A 2 -0.09 -6.55 -5.55
C THR A 2 0.27 -5.72 -4.31
N ASP A 3 1.34 -4.95 -4.40
CA ASP A 3 1.69 -3.92 -3.43
C ASP A 3 0.55 -2.91 -3.22
N THR A 4 -0.17 -2.54 -4.29
CA THR A 4 -1.39 -1.70 -4.20
C THR A 4 -2.48 -2.35 -3.33
N ASP A 5 -2.65 -3.67 -3.39
CA ASP A 5 -3.61 -4.37 -2.53
C ASP A 5 -3.22 -4.31 -1.05
N MET A 6 -1.92 -4.40 -0.75
CA MET A 6 -1.42 -4.28 0.64
C MET A 6 -1.66 -2.89 1.22
N LEU A 7 -1.51 -1.84 0.41
CA LEU A 7 -1.76 -0.47 0.84
C LEU A 7 -3.24 -0.21 1.15
N ARG A 8 -4.16 -0.88 0.45
CA ARG A 8 -5.61 -0.75 0.71
C ARG A 8 -6.03 -1.28 2.07
N VAL A 9 -5.32 -2.28 2.59
CA VAL A 9 -5.65 -2.94 3.85
C VAL A 9 -4.79 -2.47 5.03
N ALA A 10 -3.73 -1.71 4.77
CA ALA A 10 -2.83 -1.19 5.79
C ALA A 10 -3.56 -0.25 6.78
N GLN A 11 -3.24 -0.38 8.05
CA GLN A 11 -3.78 0.43 9.13
C GLN A 11 -2.79 1.53 9.50
N LEU A 12 -3.30 2.74 9.76
CA LEU A 12 -2.48 3.86 10.17
C LEU A 12 -2.42 3.93 11.69
N THR A 13 -1.22 3.77 12.24
CA THR A 13 -0.94 3.94 13.66
C THR A 13 -0.19 5.26 13.88
N GLU A 14 -0.69 6.11 14.77
CA GLU A 14 -0.06 7.39 15.14
C GLU A 14 0.47 7.32 16.57
N SER A 15 1.73 7.70 16.75
CA SER A 15 2.37 7.79 18.07
C SER A 15 3.00 9.16 18.25
N THR A 16 2.60 9.89 19.28
CA THR A 16 3.20 11.19 19.64
C THR A 16 4.11 11.02 20.83
N LYS A 17 5.39 11.39 20.69
CA LYS A 17 6.35 11.44 21.79
C LYS A 17 6.63 12.90 22.15
N LYS A 18 6.44 13.24 23.42
CA LYS A 18 6.85 14.52 23.99
C LYS A 18 8.23 14.35 24.62
N SER A 19 9.19 15.21 24.25
CA SER A 19 10.51 15.28 24.88
C SER A 19 10.66 16.64 25.53
N GLU A 20 10.79 16.65 26.85
CA GLU A 20 11.10 17.86 27.61
C GLU A 20 12.60 17.91 27.86
N MET A 21 13.23 19.01 27.46
CA MET A 21 14.64 19.28 27.72
C MET A 21 14.71 20.45 28.70
N SER A 22 15.06 20.16 29.94
CA SER A 22 15.45 21.16 30.93
C SER A 22 16.96 21.32 30.90
N GLY A 23 17.45 22.43 30.37
CA GLY A 23 18.83 22.87 30.64
C GLY A 23 18.83 23.50 32.03
N GLY A 24 19.45 22.84 33.01
CA GLY A 24 19.61 23.43 34.34
C GLY A 24 20.57 24.62 34.26
N THR A 25 20.08 25.83 34.55
CA THR A 25 20.93 26.99 34.77
C THR A 25 21.31 27.03 36.26
N GLU A 26 22.58 26.80 36.56
CA GLU A 26 23.16 27.23 37.84
C GLU A 26 23.15 28.77 37.86
N GLY A 27 22.22 29.36 38.61
CA GLY A 27 22.27 30.80 38.90
C GLY A 27 20.90 31.46 39.06
N ASP A 28 20.64 31.86 40.30
CA ASP A 28 19.60 32.78 40.78
C ASP A 28 18.13 32.34 40.79
N SER A 29 17.52 32.56 41.97
CA SER A 29 16.12 32.25 42.31
C SER A 29 15.07 33.13 41.60
N TRP A 30 15.49 33.98 40.66
CA TRP A 30 14.65 34.91 39.89
C TRP A 30 14.74 34.66 38.37
N GLY A 31 15.49 33.64 37.93
CA GLY A 31 15.61 33.29 36.51
C GLY A 31 14.35 32.64 35.96
N TRP A 32 13.85 33.13 34.82
CA TRP A 32 12.79 32.45 34.06
C TRP A 32 13.33 31.12 33.51
N ASP A 33 12.78 29.99 33.95
CA ASP A 33 13.16 28.68 33.45
C ASP A 33 12.48 28.41 32.09
N SER A 34 13.26 28.49 31.02
CA SER A 34 12.76 28.13 29.69
C SER A 34 12.72 26.60 29.56
N LYS A 35 11.51 26.04 29.52
CA LYS A 35 11.31 24.61 29.21
C LYS A 35 11.18 24.44 27.71
N ASN A 36 12.13 23.72 27.11
CA ASN A 36 12.03 23.31 25.72
C ASN A 36 11.23 22.00 25.64
N ILE A 37 10.13 22.00 24.88
CA ILE A 37 9.28 20.84 24.66
C ILE A 37 9.24 20.53 23.17
N ILE A 38 9.68 19.33 22.78
CA ILE A 38 9.61 18.83 21.41
C ILE A 38 8.47 17.81 21.34
N TYR A 39 7.51 18.04 20.43
CA TYR A 39 6.51 17.06 20.05
C TYR A 39 6.95 16.37 18.75
N ILE A 40 7.12 15.05 18.80
CA ILE A 40 7.41 14.23 17.62
C ILE A 40 6.21 13.33 17.37
N THR A 41 5.46 13.61 16.31
CA THR A 41 4.38 12.74 15.85
C THR A 41 4.91 11.82 14.76
N LYS A 42 4.84 10.51 14.99
CA LYS A 42 5.20 9.48 14.01
C LYS A 42 3.95 8.74 13.58
N ARG A 43 3.71 8.70 12.27
CA ARG A 43 2.67 7.89 11.63
C ARG A 43 3.33 6.68 10.98
N ARG A 44 2.75 5.50 11.17
CA ARG A 44 3.22 4.24 10.57
C ARG A 44 2.05 3.54 9.90
N LEU A 45 2.33 2.89 8.78
CA LEU A 45 1.42 1.92 8.18
C LEU A 45 1.78 0.54 8.72
N GLU A 46 0.80 -0.16 9.26
CA GLU A 46 0.93 -1.51 9.80
C GLU A 46 0.04 -2.46 8.99
N VAL A 47 0.55 -3.65 8.71
CA VAL A 47 -0.22 -4.68 8.01
C VAL A 47 -1.24 -5.24 8.99
N PRO A 48 -2.53 -5.35 8.62
CA PRO A 48 -3.56 -5.86 9.52
C PRO A 48 -3.31 -7.33 9.86
N ASP A 49 -3.68 -7.73 11.08
CA ASP A 49 -3.70 -9.13 11.50
C ASP A 49 -4.95 -9.84 10.94
N LYS A 50 -4.92 -10.13 9.63
CA LYS A 50 -5.97 -10.80 8.87
C LYS A 50 -5.36 -11.84 7.96
N THR A 51 -6.10 -12.91 7.68
CA THR A 51 -5.64 -13.93 6.72
C THR A 51 -5.76 -13.40 5.29
N VAL A 52 -5.03 -14.02 4.35
CA VAL A 52 -5.14 -13.69 2.92
C VAL A 52 -6.57 -13.88 2.41
N GLY A 53 -7.29 -14.89 2.93
CA GLY A 53 -8.68 -15.15 2.58
C GLY A 53 -9.63 -14.03 2.97
N ASP A 54 -9.31 -13.28 4.03
CA ASP A 54 -10.16 -12.18 4.51
C ASP A 54 -9.98 -10.88 3.70
N ILE A 55 -8.93 -10.81 2.87
CA ILE A 55 -8.55 -9.61 2.11
C ILE A 55 -8.58 -9.83 0.59
N ILE A 56 -8.84 -11.06 0.14
CA ILE A 56 -8.86 -11.38 -1.29
C ILE A 56 -10.12 -10.83 -1.96
N SER A 57 -9.98 -10.34 -3.19
CA SER A 57 -11.14 -9.99 -4.02
C SER A 57 -11.84 -11.24 -4.52
N GLU A 58 -13.16 -11.32 -4.30
CA GLU A 58 -14.00 -12.41 -4.83
C GLU A 58 -14.22 -12.30 -6.35
N ASN A 59 -14.31 -11.08 -6.87
CA ASN A 59 -14.55 -10.83 -8.29
C ASN A 59 -13.22 -10.61 -9.03
N VAL A 60 -12.64 -11.71 -9.51
CA VAL A 60 -11.37 -11.70 -10.24
C VAL A 60 -11.61 -11.52 -11.73
N ILE A 61 -11.10 -10.42 -12.28
CA ILE A 61 -11.12 -10.19 -13.73
C ILE A 61 -10.05 -11.04 -14.38
N THR A 62 -10.44 -11.83 -15.38
CA THR A 62 -9.56 -12.75 -16.10
C THR A 62 -9.45 -12.40 -17.59
N ALA A 63 -8.36 -12.89 -18.20
CA ALA A 63 -8.14 -12.88 -19.65
C ALA A 63 -7.98 -14.33 -20.15
N THR A 64 -8.13 -14.52 -21.45
CA THR A 64 -7.89 -15.82 -22.12
C THR A 64 -6.73 -15.69 -23.10
N LYS A 65 -6.17 -16.80 -23.59
CA LYS A 65 -5.10 -16.79 -24.61
C LYS A 65 -5.46 -15.98 -25.87
N GLY A 66 -6.74 -15.90 -26.21
CA GLY A 66 -7.23 -15.14 -27.37
C GLY A 66 -7.56 -13.67 -27.08
N THR A 67 -7.46 -13.22 -25.83
CA THR A 67 -7.77 -11.83 -25.46
C THR A 67 -6.71 -10.91 -26.06
N LYS A 68 -7.13 -9.91 -26.84
CA LYS A 68 -6.21 -8.92 -27.42
C LYS A 68 -5.56 -8.09 -26.31
N VAL A 69 -4.31 -7.71 -26.53
CA VAL A 69 -3.52 -6.86 -25.61
C VAL A 69 -4.27 -5.56 -25.29
N ALA A 70 -4.85 -4.90 -26.30
CA ALA A 70 -5.60 -3.66 -26.11
C ALA A 70 -6.87 -3.85 -25.25
N ASP A 71 -7.59 -4.96 -25.43
CA ASP A 71 -8.78 -5.27 -24.63
C ASP A 71 -8.39 -5.61 -23.18
N CYS A 72 -7.27 -6.32 -23.00
CA CYS A 72 -6.70 -6.60 -21.69
C CYS A 72 -6.30 -5.29 -20.96
N ALA A 73 -5.59 -4.40 -21.65
CA ALA A 73 -5.21 -3.08 -21.12
C ALA A 73 -6.45 -2.25 -20.74
N LYS A 74 -7.49 -2.26 -21.58
CA LYS A 74 -8.75 -1.57 -21.32
C LYS A 74 -9.44 -2.13 -20.08
N LYS A 75 -9.53 -3.47 -19.94
CA LYS A 75 -10.09 -4.12 -18.74
C LYS A 75 -9.31 -3.74 -17.47
N MET A 76 -7.98 -3.81 -17.52
CA MET A 76 -7.09 -3.42 -16.41
C MET A 76 -7.33 -1.97 -15.99
N SER A 77 -7.36 -1.06 -16.96
CA SER A 77 -7.58 0.38 -16.72
C SER A 77 -8.97 0.66 -16.14
N GLN A 78 -10.03 0.05 -16.70
CA GLN A 78 -11.40 0.25 -16.23
C GLN A 78 -11.61 -0.27 -14.80
N ALA A 79 -11.00 -1.41 -14.48
CA ALA A 79 -11.10 -2.00 -13.15
C ALA A 79 -10.08 -1.47 -12.14
N ARG A 80 -9.14 -0.61 -12.58
CA ARG A 80 -8.03 -0.09 -11.76
C ARG A 80 -7.23 -1.22 -11.10
N ILE A 81 -6.85 -2.20 -11.92
CA ILE A 81 -6.01 -3.34 -11.54
C ILE A 81 -4.78 -3.38 -12.43
N GLU A 82 -3.67 -3.82 -11.86
CA GLU A 82 -2.36 -3.90 -12.53
C GLU A 82 -2.06 -5.32 -13.05
N LEU A 83 -2.83 -6.31 -12.61
CA LEU A 83 -2.58 -7.73 -12.83
C LEU A 83 -3.86 -8.46 -13.18
N VAL A 84 -3.79 -9.31 -14.20
CA VAL A 84 -4.90 -10.16 -14.67
C VAL A 84 -4.42 -11.60 -14.83
N PRO A 85 -5.07 -12.58 -14.18
CA PRO A 85 -4.83 -13.99 -14.45
C PRO A 85 -5.30 -14.36 -15.85
N VAL A 86 -4.51 -15.18 -16.54
CA VAL A 86 -4.89 -15.77 -17.83
C VAL A 86 -5.41 -17.17 -17.56
N ILE A 87 -6.60 -17.46 -18.06
CA ILE A 87 -7.28 -18.76 -17.92
C ILE A 87 -7.42 -19.48 -19.27
N ASP A 88 -7.51 -20.80 -19.24
CA ASP A 88 -7.93 -21.62 -20.37
C ASP A 88 -9.46 -21.69 -20.51
N ALA A 89 -9.95 -22.53 -21.43
CA ALA A 89 -11.37 -22.72 -21.68
C ALA A 89 -12.10 -23.44 -20.54
N ASP A 90 -11.38 -24.23 -19.75
CA ASP A 90 -11.91 -24.99 -18.62
C ASP A 90 -11.87 -24.17 -17.31
N GLY A 91 -11.33 -22.94 -17.36
CA GLY A 91 -11.22 -22.03 -16.24
C GLY A 91 -9.95 -22.19 -15.42
N ASN A 92 -9.00 -23.02 -15.85
CA ASN A 92 -7.73 -23.19 -15.14
C ASN A 92 -6.80 -22.01 -15.39
N ILE A 93 -6.08 -21.58 -14.35
CA ILE A 93 -5.07 -20.53 -14.48
C ILE A 93 -3.86 -21.10 -15.22
N ILE A 94 -3.55 -20.50 -16.35
CA ILE A 94 -2.42 -20.87 -17.21
C ILE A 94 -1.30 -19.83 -17.18
N GLY A 95 -1.52 -18.68 -16.53
CA GLY A 95 -0.51 -17.64 -16.41
C GLY A 95 -1.05 -16.36 -15.79
N ILE A 96 -0.19 -15.35 -15.76
CA ILE A 96 -0.48 -14.02 -15.21
C ILE A 96 0.12 -12.98 -16.16
N VAL A 97 -0.61 -11.90 -16.42
CA VAL A 97 -0.14 -10.74 -17.18
C VAL A 97 -0.25 -9.50 -16.32
N ARG A 98 0.80 -8.68 -16.30
CA ARG A 98 0.79 -7.36 -15.67
C ARG A 98 0.72 -6.26 -16.71
N ASP A 99 0.21 -5.11 -16.31
CA ASP A 99 0.16 -3.89 -17.12
C ASP A 99 1.54 -3.49 -17.71
N ILE A 100 2.62 -3.63 -16.93
CA ILE A 100 3.99 -3.35 -17.39
C ILE A 100 4.45 -4.31 -18.50
N ASP A 101 3.91 -5.53 -18.52
CA ASP A 101 4.20 -6.50 -19.57
C ASP A 101 3.44 -6.13 -20.87
N LEU A 102 2.26 -5.49 -20.77
CA LEU A 102 1.55 -4.95 -21.93
C LEU A 102 2.32 -3.82 -22.60
N LEU A 103 2.98 -2.96 -21.82
CA LEU A 103 3.84 -1.88 -22.36
C LEU A 103 5.02 -2.43 -23.17
N ARG A 104 5.55 -3.60 -22.80
CA ARG A 104 6.63 -4.26 -23.54
C ARG A 104 6.15 -4.84 -24.87
N ALA A 105 4.88 -5.25 -24.95
CA ALA A 105 4.28 -5.80 -26.17
C ALA A 105 3.86 -4.73 -27.19
N LEU A 106 3.86 -3.45 -26.80
CA LEU A 106 3.55 -2.30 -27.68
C LEU A 106 4.80 -1.69 -28.33
N LYS A 107 5.99 -2.21 -28.04
CA LYS A 107 7.23 -1.89 -28.76
C LYS A 107 7.34 -2.70 -30.03
#